data_AF-A0A960I6P1-F1
#
_entry.id   AF-A0A960I6P1-F1
#
_cell.length_a   1.000
_cell.length_b   1.000
_cell.length_c   1.000
_cell.angle_alpha   90.00
_cell.angle_beta   90.00
_cell.angle_gamma   90.00
#
_symmetry.space_group_name_H-M   'P 1'
#
loop_
_entity.id
_entity.type
_entity.pdbx_description
1 polymer ?
#
loop_
_entity_poly.entity_id
_entity_poly.type
_entity_poly.pdbx_seq_one_letter_code
_entity_poly.pdbx_strand_id
1 'polypeptide(L)' 'TAVDRWETVAFQNIAHGHPDQPPGFPPKRRVALGGGRFVCGDHRDTASIQGALFSGRRCAHQVRAHLDGSRGAGAAS' A
#
# COMPACT_ATOMS: atom_id res chain seq x y z
N THR A 1 -3.37 37.22 -14.20
CA THR A 1 -4.58 37.04 -13.35
C THR A 1 -4.15 37.17 -11.90
N ALA A 2 -4.70 38.14 -11.18
CA ALA A 2 -4.41 38.35 -9.76
C ALA A 2 -5.62 37.87 -8.93
N VAL A 3 -5.37 37.36 -7.73
CA VAL A 3 -6.41 37.02 -6.75
C VAL A 3 -6.46 38.12 -5.70
N ASP A 4 -7.67 38.57 -5.33
CA ASP A 4 -7.85 39.71 -4.42
C ASP A 4 -7.54 39.34 -2.96
N ARG A 5 -8.00 38.17 -2.50
CA ARG A 5 -7.66 37.62 -1.17
C ARG A 5 -7.90 36.11 -1.10
N TRP A 6 -7.22 35.47 -0.14
CA TRP A 6 -7.48 34.08 0.28
C TRP A 6 -8.32 34.09 1.56
N GLU A 7 -9.31 33.19 1.65
CA GLU A 7 -10.07 32.95 2.87
C GLU A 7 -10.06 31.45 3.24
N THR A 8 -10.06 31.16 4.54
CA THR A 8 -10.06 29.79 5.04
C THR A 8 -11.45 29.17 4.91
N VAL A 9 -11.53 28.02 4.24
CA VAL A 9 -12.79 27.26 4.11
C VAL A 9 -13.02 26.32 5.29
N ALA A 10 -12.02 25.52 5.66
CA ALA A 10 -12.11 24.58 6.77
C ALA A 10 -10.73 24.11 7.26
N PHE A 11 -10.66 23.65 8.51
CA PHE A 11 -9.55 22.87 9.06
C PHE A 11 -10.03 21.47 9.40
N GLN A 12 -9.22 20.47 9.05
CA GLN A 12 -9.48 19.07 9.38
C GLN A 12 -8.26 18.51 10.12
N ASN A 13 -8.47 18.11 11.37
CA ASN A 13 -7.42 17.51 12.20
C ASN A 13 -7.55 16.00 12.16
N ILE A 14 -6.74 15.35 11.33
CA ILE A 14 -6.77 13.90 11.15
C ILE A 14 -5.59 13.28 11.92
N ALA A 15 -5.86 12.76 13.12
CA ALA A 15 -4.84 12.24 14.03
C ALA A 15 -3.94 11.15 13.40
N HIS A 16 -4.48 10.39 12.44
CA HIS A 16 -3.77 9.31 11.74
C HIS A 16 -3.85 9.50 10.22
N GLY A 17 -3.57 10.71 9.75
CA GLY A 17 -3.70 11.06 8.33
C GLY A 17 -2.75 10.30 7.39
N HIS A 18 -1.63 9.81 7.91
CA HIS A 18 -0.66 8.99 7.19
C HIS A 18 0.12 8.08 8.15
N PRO A 19 0.71 6.97 7.65
CA PRO A 19 1.63 6.17 8.46
C PRO A 19 2.96 6.90 8.69
N ASP A 20 3.55 6.68 9.86
CA ASP A 20 4.84 7.26 10.21
C ASP A 20 5.96 6.77 9.28
N GLN A 21 6.80 7.70 8.82
CA GLN A 21 8.02 7.41 8.05
C GLN A 21 9.23 8.12 8.68
N PRO A 22 9.71 7.65 9.85
CA PRO A 22 10.89 8.24 10.48
C PRO A 22 12.14 8.02 9.60
N PRO A 23 13.21 8.82 9.79
CA PRO A 23 14.49 8.57 9.12
C PRO A 23 14.95 7.12 9.27
N GLY A 24 15.43 6.52 8.17
CA GLY A 24 15.83 5.10 8.13
C GLY A 24 14.69 4.10 7.87
N PHE A 25 13.48 4.57 7.58
CA PHE A 25 12.35 3.70 7.23
C PHE A 25 12.68 2.82 5.98
N PRO A 26 12.30 1.53 5.97
CA PRO A 26 12.53 0.64 4.83
C PRO A 26 11.44 0.81 3.75
N PRO A 27 11.77 1.30 2.54
CA PRO A 27 10.79 1.68 1.52
C PRO A 27 10.08 0.54 0.82
N LYS A 28 10.35 -0.71 1.21
CA LYS A 28 9.79 -1.89 0.55
C LYS A 28 9.65 -3.06 1.50
N ARG A 29 8.53 -3.09 2.24
CA ARG A 29 8.19 -4.17 3.17
C ARG A 29 7.52 -5.34 2.44
N ARG A 30 7.56 -6.55 3.01
CA ARG A 30 6.96 -7.77 2.43
C ARG A 30 5.44 -7.63 2.18
N VAL A 31 4.91 -8.11 1.07
CA VAL A 31 3.46 -8.06 0.80
C VAL A 31 2.76 -9.41 1.01
N ALA A 32 3.52 -10.51 1.02
CA ALA A 32 3.04 -11.83 1.41
C ALA A 32 3.40 -12.08 2.88
N LEU A 33 2.40 -12.44 3.70
CA LEU A 33 2.55 -12.67 5.14
C LEU A 33 2.57 -14.17 5.50
N GLY A 34 2.52 -15.06 4.51
CA GLY A 34 2.37 -16.50 4.70
C GLY A 34 0.91 -16.92 4.88
N GLY A 35 0.64 -18.23 4.80
CA GLY A 35 -0.69 -18.80 4.97
C GLY A 35 -1.75 -18.27 4.00
N GLY A 36 -1.35 -17.93 2.76
CA GLY A 36 -2.25 -17.33 1.77
C GLY A 36 -2.71 -15.90 2.10
N ARG A 37 -2.10 -15.24 3.09
CA ARG A 37 -2.43 -13.86 3.48
C ARG A 37 -1.50 -12.85 2.85
N PHE A 38 -2.09 -11.78 2.32
CA PHE A 38 -1.38 -10.70 1.65
C PHE A 38 -1.79 -9.34 2.20
N VAL A 39 -0.90 -8.35 2.10
CA VAL A 39 -1.12 -6.98 2.56
C VAL A 39 -0.52 -5.98 1.59
N CYS A 40 -1.25 -4.91 1.31
CA CYS A 40 -0.80 -3.75 0.55
C CYS A 40 -1.29 -2.45 1.20
N GLY A 41 -0.74 -1.33 0.76
CA GLY A 41 -0.99 0.00 1.29
C GLY A 41 0.29 0.83 1.30
N ASP A 42 0.13 2.13 1.49
CA ASP A 42 1.22 3.10 1.65
C ASP A 42 2.20 2.72 2.79
N HIS A 43 1.69 2.12 3.87
CA HIS A 43 2.50 1.56 4.97
C HIS A 43 3.38 0.36 4.59
N ARG A 44 3.25 -0.19 3.38
CA ARG A 44 4.10 -1.29 2.87
C ARG A 44 5.25 -0.82 1.99
N ASP A 45 5.08 0.30 1.29
CA ASP A 45 6.16 0.94 0.52
C ASP A 45 6.38 2.36 1.07
N THR A 46 6.02 3.43 0.38
CA THR A 46 6.10 4.81 0.92
C THR A 46 4.74 5.36 1.36
N ALA A 47 4.70 6.24 2.38
CA ALA A 47 3.49 6.91 2.89
C ALA A 47 2.96 7.96 1.89
N SER A 48 2.56 7.47 0.73
CA SER A 48 2.09 8.25 -0.41
C SER A 48 1.12 7.42 -1.23
N ILE A 49 0.32 8.11 -2.04
CA ILE A 49 -0.57 7.46 -3.01
C ILE A 49 0.22 6.55 -3.97
N GLN A 50 1.39 7.00 -4.44
CA GLN A 50 2.24 6.19 -5.33
C GLN A 50 2.76 4.93 -4.63
N GLY A 51 3.15 5.04 -3.36
CA GLY A 51 3.56 3.89 -2.55
C GLY A 51 2.43 2.88 -2.36
N ALA A 52 1.21 3.35 -2.09
CA ALA A 52 0.03 2.49 -2.02
C ALA A 52 -0.20 1.72 -3.33
N LEU A 53 -0.21 2.43 -4.47
CA LEU A 53 -0.43 1.82 -5.79
C LEU A 53 0.67 0.82 -6.15
N PHE A 54 1.93 1.15 -5.86
CA PHE A 54 3.07 0.28 -6.14
C PHE A 54 3.02 -1.01 -5.29
N SER A 55 2.73 -0.89 -3.99
CA SER A 55 2.57 -2.04 -3.11
C SER A 55 1.40 -2.93 -3.52
N GLY A 56 0.28 -2.33 -3.98
CA GLY A 56 -0.89 -3.02 -4.49
C GLY A 56 -0.56 -3.89 -5.68
N ARG A 57 0.19 -3.35 -6.66
CA ARG A 57 0.67 -4.10 -7.82
C ARG A 57 1.54 -5.29 -7.41
N ARG A 58 2.49 -5.08 -6.51
CA ARG A 58 3.35 -6.15 -5.98
C ARG A 58 2.54 -7.24 -5.27
N CYS A 59 1.56 -6.84 -4.46
CA CYS A 59 0.66 -7.74 -3.74
C CYS A 59 -0.14 -8.61 -4.72
N ALA A 60 -0.73 -8.00 -5.76
CA ALA A 60 -1.48 -8.71 -6.78
C ALA A 60 -0.64 -9.77 -7.50
N HIS A 61 0.63 -9.47 -7.82
CA HIS A 61 1.53 -10.47 -8.41
C HIS A 61 1.78 -11.67 -7.49
N GLN A 62 1.90 -11.45 -6.18
CA GLN A 62 2.10 -12.53 -5.21
C GLN A 62 0.81 -13.35 -5.00
N VAL A 63 -0.35 -12.70 -4.97
CA VAL A 63 -1.66 -13.37 -4.93
C VAL A 63 -1.81 -14.28 -6.15
N ARG A 64 -1.57 -13.76 -7.36
CA ARG A 64 -1.67 -14.55 -8.58
C ARG A 64 -0.77 -15.77 -8.54
N ALA A 65 0.51 -15.59 -8.21
CA ALA A 65 1.47 -16.69 -8.11
C ALA A 65 1.04 -17.77 -7.10
N HIS A 66 0.49 -17.36 -5.95
CA HIS A 66 -0.02 -18.28 -4.93
C HIS A 66 -1.21 -19.10 -5.44
N LEU A 67 -2.17 -18.45 -6.09
CA LEU A 67 -3.35 -19.11 -6.65
C LEU A 67 -2.98 -20.10 -7.75
N ASP A 68 -2.06 -19.73 -8.64
CA ASP A 68 -1.57 -20.61 -9.70
C ASP A 68 -0.86 -21.84 -9.12
N GLY A 69 -0.01 -21.65 -8.10
CA GLY A 69 0.63 -22.74 -7.37
C GLY A 69 -0.37 -23.67 -6.66
N SER A 70 -1.41 -23.12 -6.04
CA SER A 70 -2.46 -23.92 -5.38
C SER A 70 -3.30 -24.74 -6.35
N ARG A 71 -3.56 -24.23 -7.56
CA ARG A 71 -4.29 -24.96 -8.61
C ARG A 71 -3.47 -26.11 -9.16
N GLY A 72 -2.16 -25.92 -9.34
CA GLY A 72 -1.25 -26.99 -9.76
C GLY A 72 -1.15 -28.13 -8.72
N ALA A 73 -1.15 -27.79 -7.43
CA ALA A 73 -1.14 -28.78 -6.36
C ALA A 73 -2.44 -29.61 -6.30
N GLY A 74 -3.61 -28.99 -6.52
CA GLY A 74 -4.91 -29.69 -6.52
C GLY A 74 -5.21 -30.50 -7.78
N ALA A 75 -4.48 -30.30 -8.88
CA ALA A 75 -4.60 -31.10 -10.10
C ALA A 75 -3.69 -32.35 -10.09
N ALA A 76 -2.72 -32.41 -9.17
CA ALA A 76 -1.78 -33.52 -9.01
C ALA A 76 -2.17 -34.51 -7.89
N SER A 77 -3.33 -34.31 -7.26
CA SER A 77 -3.96 -35.16 -6.24
C SER A 77 -5.22 -35.83 -6.79
#